data_AF-A0A923PER2-F1
#
_entry.id   AF-A0A923PER2-F1
#
_cell.length_a   1.000
_cell.length_b   1.000
_cell.length_c   1.000
_cell.angle_alpha   90.00
_cell.angle_beta   90.00
_cell.angle_gamma   90.00
#
_symmetry.space_group_name_H-M   'P 1'
#
loop_
_entity.id
_entity.type
_entity.pdbx_description
1 polymer ?
#
loop_
_entity_poly.entity_id
_entity_poly.type
_entity_poly.pdbx_seq_one_letter_code
_entity_poly.pdbx_strand_id
1 'polypeptide(L)'
;MRYLLSVALLGIAAVAFAQDPADIFHKTVDLDSINVVNLDVYEYDQYEVRQWPGDDILIETSVKINNGKPHILKFFLEQKRWDLKEEVAGDRLSLVSRDKVRRVVQGTQGTTSETVNIVVYIPQEFTAAGSNVYQRSTK
;
A
#
# COMPACT_ATOMS: atom_id res chain seq x y z
N MET A 1 13.39 7.14 47.03
CA MET A 1 12.26 7.60 46.19
C MET A 1 12.71 8.36 44.93
N ARG A 2 13.63 9.33 45.03
CA ARG A 2 14.06 10.17 43.89
C ARG A 2 14.61 9.39 42.67
N TYR A 3 15.34 8.30 42.90
CA TYR A 3 15.93 7.48 41.83
C TYR A 3 14.96 6.45 41.20
N LEU A 4 13.85 6.12 41.88
CA LEU A 4 12.86 5.18 41.34
C LEU A 4 12.09 5.79 40.17
N LEU A 5 11.83 7.10 40.21
CA LEU A 5 11.18 7.82 39.11
C LEU A 5 12.09 7.88 37.87
N SER A 6 13.40 8.04 38.07
CA SER A 6 14.39 8.08 36.98
C SER A 6 14.53 6.73 36.27
N VAL A 7 14.51 5.62 37.02
CA VAL A 7 14.58 4.26 36.46
C VAL A 7 13.28 3.90 35.73
N ALA A 8 12.11 4.31 36.25
CA ALA A 8 10.83 4.13 35.57
C ALA A 8 10.77 4.88 34.23
N LEU A 9 11.32 6.10 34.16
CA LEU A 9 11.34 6.90 32.93
C LEU A 9 12.26 6.31 31.85
N LEU A 10 13.39 5.70 32.24
CA LEU A 10 14.31 4.98 31.35
C LEU A 10 13.69 3.69 30.80
N GLY A 11 12.86 2.99 31.58
CA GLY A 11 12.16 1.79 31.14
C GLY A 11 11.13 2.05 30.03
N ILE A 12 10.43 3.19 30.08
CA ILE A 12 9.41 3.56 29.09
C ILE A 12 10.06 3.89 27.72
N ALA A 13 11.26 4.46 27.71
CA ALA A 13 11.97 4.77 26.47
C ALA A 13 12.40 3.52 25.69
N ALA A 14 12.68 2.40 26.36
CA ALA A 14 13.11 1.16 25.69
C ALA A 14 11.96 0.46 24.93
N VAL A 15 10.71 0.63 25.35
CA VAL A 15 9.54 0.02 24.70
C VAL A 15 9.06 0.81 23.48
N ALA A 16 9.45 2.10 23.38
CA ALA A 16 9.06 2.97 22.26
C ALA A 16 9.73 2.58 20.92
N PHE A 17 10.84 1.85 20.95
CA PHE A 17 11.58 1.43 19.75
C PHE A 17 11.11 0.08 19.16
N ALA A 18 10.04 -0.52 19.69
CA ALA A 18 9.50 -1.80 19.21
C ALA A 18 8.45 -1.64 18.09
N GLN A 19 8.39 -0.49 17.40
CA GLN A 19 7.59 -0.39 16.18
C GLN A 19 8.28 -1.16 15.07
N ASP A 20 7.76 -2.34 14.75
CA ASP A 20 8.14 -3.04 13.53
C ASP A 20 7.91 -2.10 12.33
N PRO A 21 8.98 -1.73 11.60
CA PRO A 21 8.87 -0.81 10.47
C PRO A 21 8.02 -1.48 9.38
N ALA A 22 7.12 -0.69 8.79
CA ALA A 22 6.46 -1.09 7.55
C ALA A 22 7.41 -0.82 6.38
N ASP A 23 7.48 -1.75 5.44
CA ASP A 23 8.19 -1.51 4.18
C ASP A 23 7.27 -0.70 3.27
N ILE A 24 7.78 0.45 2.79
CA ILE A 24 7.07 1.35 1.89
C ILE A 24 7.77 1.30 0.53
N PHE A 25 6.99 1.11 -0.53
CA PHE A 25 7.50 1.17 -1.89
C PHE A 25 6.57 1.97 -2.79
N HIS A 26 7.16 2.50 -3.86
CA HIS A 26 6.54 3.42 -4.79
C HIS A 26 6.54 2.84 -6.20
N LYS A 27 5.46 3.10 -6.92
CA LYS A 27 5.31 2.77 -8.33
C LYS A 27 4.65 3.93 -9.06
N THR A 28 5.18 4.32 -10.20
CA THR A 28 4.55 5.28 -11.10
C THR A 28 3.85 4.56 -12.25
N VAL A 29 2.75 5.14 -12.73
CA VAL A 29 1.98 4.65 -13.88
C VAL A 29 1.67 5.82 -14.80
N ASP A 30 2.07 5.67 -16.06
CA ASP A 30 1.90 6.65 -17.13
C ASP A 30 0.42 6.74 -17.57
N LEU A 31 -0.02 7.96 -17.89
CA LEU A 31 -1.39 8.31 -18.26
C LEU A 31 -1.53 8.92 -19.66
N ASP A 32 -0.47 8.95 -20.49
CA ASP A 32 -0.37 9.68 -21.76
C ASP A 32 -1.58 9.54 -22.71
N SER A 33 -2.19 8.35 -22.80
CA SER A 33 -3.35 8.08 -23.67
C SER A 33 -4.61 7.66 -22.91
N ILE A 34 -4.59 7.80 -21.59
CA ILE A 34 -5.64 7.32 -20.70
C ILE A 34 -6.61 8.44 -20.34
N ASN A 35 -7.89 8.18 -20.54
CA ASN A 35 -8.99 9.07 -20.16
C ASN A 35 -9.80 8.52 -18.97
N VAL A 36 -9.73 7.21 -18.72
CA VAL A 36 -10.49 6.56 -17.65
C VAL A 36 -9.58 5.66 -16.84
N VAL A 37 -9.58 5.84 -15.52
CA VAL A 37 -8.84 5.01 -14.56
C VAL A 37 -9.84 4.28 -13.69
N ASN A 38 -9.70 2.96 -13.59
CA ASN A 38 -10.51 2.10 -12.73
C ASN A 38 -9.62 1.43 -11.68
N LEU A 39 -10.00 1.48 -10.41
CA LEU A 39 -9.27 0.82 -9.33
C LEU A 39 -10.00 -0.45 -8.89
N ASP A 40 -9.30 -1.58 -8.99
CA ASP A 40 -9.75 -2.89 -8.55
C ASP A 40 -8.76 -3.45 -7.53
N VAL A 41 -8.84 -2.88 -6.33
CA VAL A 41 -8.00 -3.24 -5.19
C VAL A 41 -8.60 -4.44 -4.46
N TYR A 42 -7.74 -5.32 -3.98
CA TYR A 42 -8.13 -6.48 -3.17
C TYR A 42 -8.93 -6.06 -1.94
N GLU A 43 -10.04 -6.75 -1.66
CA GLU A 43 -11.06 -6.33 -0.69
C GLU A 43 -10.57 -6.16 0.75
N TYR A 44 -9.49 -6.86 1.12
CA TYR A 44 -8.92 -6.81 2.47
C TYR A 44 -7.78 -5.80 2.61
N ASP A 45 -7.33 -5.19 1.51
CA ASP A 45 -6.33 -4.13 1.55
C ASP A 45 -7.01 -2.80 1.84
N GLN A 46 -6.39 -1.98 2.69
CA GLN A 46 -6.85 -0.61 2.88
C GLN A 46 -6.31 0.22 1.73
N TYR A 47 -7.17 0.97 1.04
CA TYR A 47 -6.70 1.95 0.06
C TYR A 47 -7.41 3.29 0.20
N GLU A 48 -6.67 4.33 -0.15
CA GLU A 48 -7.16 5.69 -0.27
C GLU A 48 -6.69 6.29 -1.58
N VAL A 49 -7.48 7.23 -2.10
CA VAL A 49 -7.13 7.98 -3.31
C VAL A 49 -6.95 9.44 -2.94
N ARG A 50 -5.81 10.01 -3.35
CA ARG A 50 -5.46 11.41 -3.11
C ARG A 50 -5.21 12.11 -4.43
N GLN A 51 -5.59 13.37 -4.53
CA GLN A 51 -5.21 14.20 -5.68
C GLN A 51 -3.81 14.76 -5.47
N TRP A 52 -3.03 14.85 -6.54
CA TRP A 52 -1.69 15.46 -6.50
C TRP A 52 -1.38 16.24 -7.79
N PRO A 53 -0.49 17.26 -7.73
CA PRO A 53 -0.13 18.07 -8.89
C PRO A 53 0.99 17.41 -9.71
N GLY A 54 0.71 16.23 -10.26
CA GLY A 54 1.60 15.52 -11.19
C GLY A 54 0.83 15.11 -12.46
N ASP A 55 1.54 14.52 -13.41
CA ASP A 55 1.05 14.01 -14.70
C ASP A 55 0.82 12.49 -14.68
N ASP A 56 1.62 11.76 -13.91
CA ASP A 56 1.49 10.32 -13.68
C ASP A 56 0.63 9.96 -12.47
N ILE A 57 0.18 8.70 -12.39
CA ILE A 57 -0.30 8.14 -11.11
C ILE A 57 0.91 7.70 -10.29
N LEU A 58 0.97 8.12 -9.03
CA LEU A 58 1.90 7.57 -8.05
C LEU A 58 1.15 6.63 -7.10
N ILE A 59 1.64 5.42 -6.94
CA ILE A 59 1.09 4.42 -6.02
C ILE A 59 2.12 4.22 -4.92
N GLU A 60 1.75 4.54 -3.69
CA GLU A 60 2.51 4.20 -2.50
C GLU A 60 1.86 3.00 -1.83
N THR A 61 2.64 1.96 -1.54
CA THR A 61 2.15 0.78 -0.83
C THR A 61 3.01 0.54 0.40
N SER A 62 2.35 0.52 1.55
CA SER A 62 2.96 0.24 2.85
C SER A 62 2.49 -1.14 3.34
N VAL A 63 3.46 -2.01 3.63
CA VAL A 63 3.19 -3.40 4.04
C VAL A 63 3.83 -3.68 5.37
N LYS A 64 3.05 -4.26 6.28
CA LYS A 64 3.51 -4.80 7.55
C LYS A 64 3.10 -6.27 7.66
N ILE A 65 4.06 -7.15 7.91
CA ILE A 65 3.80 -8.56 8.23
C ILE A 65 4.01 -8.77 9.73
N ASN A 66 2.95 -9.10 10.45
CA ASN A 66 3.03 -9.46 11.86
C ASN A 66 3.36 -10.93 12.02
N ASN A 67 4.19 -11.26 13.02
CA ASN A 67 4.65 -12.63 13.32
C ASN A 67 5.37 -13.32 12.13
N GLY A 68 5.85 -12.55 11.16
CA GLY A 68 6.61 -13.01 10.00
C GLY A 68 8.10 -12.79 10.16
N LYS A 69 8.91 -13.65 9.53
CA LYS A 69 10.36 -13.41 9.43
C LYS A 69 10.63 -12.41 8.29
N PRO A 70 11.66 -11.53 8.40
CA PRO A 70 11.97 -10.54 7.36
C PRO A 70 12.18 -11.12 5.95
N HIS A 71 12.69 -12.35 5.83
CA HIS A 71 12.86 -12.99 4.52
C HIS A 71 11.54 -13.32 3.80
N ILE A 72 10.44 -13.50 4.54
CA ILE A 72 9.11 -13.74 3.96
C ILE A 72 8.61 -12.46 3.28
N LEU A 73 8.82 -11.31 3.92
CA LEU A 73 8.50 -10.00 3.36
C LEU A 73 9.28 -9.78 2.06
N LYS A 74 10.61 -9.99 2.08
CA LYS A 74 11.45 -9.89 0.88
C LYS A 74 10.98 -10.83 -0.24
N PHE A 75 10.67 -12.08 0.08
CA PHE A 75 10.15 -13.04 -0.90
C PHE A 75 8.85 -12.53 -1.55
N PHE A 76 7.89 -12.05 -0.76
CA PHE A 76 6.62 -11.54 -1.30
C PHE A 76 6.75 -10.22 -2.05
N LEU A 77 7.69 -9.35 -1.66
CA LEU A 77 8.06 -8.16 -2.43
C LEU A 77 8.59 -8.54 -3.82
N GLU A 78 9.50 -9.52 -3.90
CA GLU A 78 10.03 -10.03 -5.16
C GLU A 78 8.93 -10.67 -6.05
N GLN A 79 7.94 -11.30 -5.44
CA GLN A 79 6.76 -11.82 -6.14
C GLN A 79 5.76 -10.72 -6.56
N LYS A 80 6.00 -9.45 -6.21
CA LYS A 80 5.08 -8.32 -6.41
C LYS A 80 3.66 -8.62 -5.91
N ARG A 81 3.56 -9.27 -4.76
CA ARG A 81 2.28 -9.75 -4.18
C ARG A 81 1.27 -8.63 -3.96
N TRP A 82 1.75 -7.46 -3.53
CA TRP A 82 0.94 -6.29 -3.21
C TRP A 82 0.93 -5.23 -4.33
N ASP A 83 1.48 -5.56 -5.51
CA ASP A 83 1.52 -4.63 -6.63
C ASP A 83 0.15 -4.51 -7.31
N LEU A 84 -0.14 -3.32 -7.82
CA LEU A 84 -1.29 -3.06 -8.68
C LEU A 84 -0.83 -3.19 -10.13
N LYS A 85 -1.27 -4.26 -10.80
CA LYS A 85 -1.02 -4.50 -12.22
C LYS A 85 -1.82 -3.51 -13.06
N GLU A 86 -1.18 -3.00 -14.09
CA GLU A 86 -1.81 -2.17 -15.12
C GLU A 86 -2.46 -3.05 -16.19
N GLU A 87 -3.73 -2.84 -16.43
CA GLU A 87 -4.47 -3.45 -17.53
C GLU A 87 -5.05 -2.34 -18.39
N VAL A 88 -4.43 -2.11 -19.55
CA VAL A 88 -4.84 -1.08 -20.51
C VAL A 88 -5.74 -1.69 -21.57
N ALA A 89 -6.92 -1.11 -21.75
CA ALA A 89 -7.88 -1.46 -22.78
C ALA A 89 -8.36 -0.19 -23.47
N GLY A 90 -7.77 0.15 -24.62
CA GLY A 90 -8.05 1.40 -25.31
C GLY A 90 -7.58 2.61 -24.50
N ASP A 91 -8.50 3.50 -24.16
CA ASP A 91 -8.26 4.70 -23.34
C ASP A 91 -8.54 4.50 -21.84
N ARG A 92 -8.79 3.25 -21.43
CA ARG A 92 -9.06 2.86 -20.05
C ARG A 92 -7.88 2.12 -19.45
N LEU A 93 -7.40 2.61 -18.33
CA LEU A 93 -6.46 1.95 -17.44
C LEU A 93 -7.23 1.31 -16.28
N SER A 94 -7.00 0.03 -16.01
CA SER A 94 -7.45 -0.62 -14.79
C SER A 94 -6.24 -0.99 -13.94
N LEU A 95 -6.19 -0.49 -12.70
CA LEU A 95 -5.19 -0.85 -11.70
C LEU A 95 -5.76 -1.97 -10.83
N VAL A 96 -5.29 -3.19 -11.08
CA VAL A 96 -5.83 -4.42 -10.49
C VAL A 96 -4.81 -5.04 -9.55
N SER A 97 -5.21 -5.39 -8.32
CA SER A 97 -4.32 -6.13 -7.41
C SER A 97 -3.83 -7.43 -8.06
N ARG A 98 -2.50 -7.60 -8.10
CA ARG A 98 -1.86 -8.74 -8.80
C ARG A 98 -2.20 -10.08 -8.18
N ASP A 99 -2.15 -10.17 -6.85
CA ASP A 99 -2.53 -11.37 -6.09
C ASP A 99 -3.74 -11.07 -5.22
N LYS A 100 -4.89 -11.62 -5.62
CA LYS A 100 -6.17 -11.57 -4.88
C LYS A 100 -6.44 -12.87 -4.09
N VAL A 101 -5.55 -13.85 -4.13
CA VAL A 101 -5.73 -15.14 -3.41
C VAL A 101 -4.50 -15.38 -2.55
N ARG A 102 -4.39 -14.53 -1.53
CA ARG A 102 -3.22 -14.47 -0.66
C ARG A 102 -3.25 -15.57 0.38
N ARG A 103 -2.50 -16.64 0.09
CA ARG A 103 -2.30 -17.74 1.05
C ARG A 103 -1.52 -17.25 2.26
N VAL A 104 -2.00 -17.62 3.44
CA VAL A 104 -1.37 -17.28 4.72
C VAL A 104 -0.19 -18.21 4.99
N VAL A 105 0.92 -17.66 5.47
CA VAL A 105 2.10 -18.45 5.85
C VAL A 105 1.96 -18.89 7.31
N GLN A 106 2.15 -20.17 7.56
CA GLN A 106 2.25 -20.69 8.93
C GLN A 106 3.70 -20.60 9.37
N GLY A 107 3.96 -19.77 10.38
CA GLY A 107 5.25 -19.69 11.05
C GLY A 107 5.32 -20.63 12.25
N THR A 108 6.53 -20.80 12.78
CA THR A 108 6.77 -21.58 14.01
C THR A 108 6.16 -20.95 15.27
N GLN A 109 5.83 -19.65 15.24
CA GLN A 109 5.21 -18.92 16.36
C GLN A 109 3.73 -18.58 16.13
N GLY A 110 3.11 -19.18 15.11
CA GLY A 110 1.71 -18.96 14.75
C GLY A 110 1.53 -18.50 13.32
N THR A 111 0.29 -18.11 13.01
CA THR A 111 -0.12 -17.65 11.68
C THR A 111 0.34 -16.21 11.44
N THR A 112 0.95 -15.94 10.28
CA THR A 112 1.30 -14.56 9.89
C THR A 112 0.06 -13.77 9.55
N SER A 113 0.01 -12.48 9.91
CA SER A 113 -1.01 -11.56 9.38
C SER A 113 -0.35 -10.42 8.60
N GLU A 114 -1.05 -9.93 7.58
CA GLU A 114 -0.58 -8.85 6.71
C GLU A 114 -1.47 -7.62 6.96
N THR A 115 -0.85 -6.44 7.02
CA THR A 115 -1.55 -5.14 7.00
C THR A 115 -0.98 -4.36 5.83
N VAL A 116 -1.83 -4.07 4.84
CA VAL A 116 -1.45 -3.45 3.57
C VAL A 116 -2.26 -2.17 3.42
N ASN A 117 -1.56 -1.05 3.25
CA ASN A 117 -2.13 0.26 3.02
C ASN A 117 -1.64 0.79 1.67
N ILE A 118 -2.56 1.16 0.79
CA ILE A 118 -2.25 1.66 -0.55
C ILE A 118 -2.76 3.09 -0.69
N VAL A 119 -1.89 4.01 -1.06
CA VAL A 119 -2.26 5.39 -1.39
C VAL A 119 -2.07 5.58 -2.89
N VAL A 120 -3.17 5.82 -3.60
CA VAL A 120 -3.13 6.11 -5.03
C VAL A 120 -3.24 7.61 -5.21
N TYR A 121 -2.13 8.24 -5.60
CA TYR A 121 -2.05 9.64 -5.96
C TYR A 121 -2.43 9.80 -7.44
N ILE A 122 -3.61 10.33 -7.68
CA ILE A 122 -4.15 10.55 -9.03
C ILE A 122 -4.01 12.03 -9.41
N PRO A 123 -3.60 12.37 -10.65
CA PRO A 123 -3.52 13.75 -11.11
C PRO A 123 -4.81 14.53 -10.94
N GLN A 124 -4.70 15.83 -10.71
CA GLN A 124 -5.84 16.72 -10.48
C GLN A 124 -6.80 16.80 -11.67
N GLU A 125 -6.35 16.52 -12.89
CA GLU A 125 -7.24 16.47 -14.06
C GLU A 125 -8.25 15.32 -14.00
N PHE A 126 -8.06 14.31 -13.16
CA PHE A 126 -9.00 13.20 -13.03
C PHE A 126 -9.99 13.46 -11.89
N THR A 127 -11.27 13.36 -12.21
CA THR A 127 -12.37 13.54 -11.26
C THR A 127 -13.11 12.22 -11.06
N ALA A 128 -13.64 12.01 -9.86
CA ALA A 128 -14.39 10.80 -9.54
C ALA A 128 -15.69 10.76 -10.36
N ALA A 129 -15.82 9.74 -11.22
CA ALA A 129 -16.98 9.52 -12.09
C ALA A 129 -17.88 8.35 -11.61
N GLY A 130 -17.48 7.68 -10.52
CA GLY A 130 -18.23 6.59 -9.91
C GLY A 130 -17.44 5.94 -8.77
N SER A 131 -17.91 4.78 -8.30
CA SER A 131 -17.17 3.98 -7.33
C SER A 131 -15.87 3.49 -7.97
N ASN A 132 -14.72 3.97 -7.49
CA ASN A 132 -13.38 3.59 -7.96
C ASN A 132 -13.08 3.89 -9.43
N VAL A 133 -13.88 4.75 -10.06
CA VAL A 133 -13.69 5.18 -11.44
C VAL A 133 -13.38 6.68 -11.45
N TYR A 134 -12.30 7.02 -12.13
CA TYR A 134 -11.82 8.38 -12.30
C TYR A 134 -11.75 8.69 -13.79
N GLN A 135 -12.27 9.84 -14.20
CA GLN A 135 -12.30 10.26 -15.59
C GLN A 135 -11.54 11.58 -15.72
N ARG A 136 -10.73 11.67 -16.77
CA ARG A 136 -10.04 12.90 -17.16
C ARG A 136 -11.09 13.95 -17.48
N SER A 137 -11.10 15.01 -16.70
CA SER A 137 -11.91 16.20 -16.96
C SER A 137 -11.37 16.82 -18.24
N THR A 138 -12.16 16.75 -19.30
CA THR A 138 -11.88 17.51 -20.51
C THR A 138 -11.86 18.98 -20.12
N LYS A 139 -10.78 19.69 -20.48
CA LYS A 139 -10.73 21.15 -20.40
C LYS A 139 -11.73 21.78 -21.37
#